data_AF-A0A451A4T0-F1
#
_entry.id   AF-A0A451A4T0-F1
#
_cell.length_a   1.000
_cell.length_b   1.000
_cell.length_c   1.000
_cell.angle_alpha   90.00
_cell.angle_beta   90.00
_cell.angle_gamma   90.00
#
_symmetry.space_group_name_H-M   'P 1'
#
loop_
_entity.id
_entity.type
_entity.pdbx_description
1 polymer ?
#
loop_
_entity_poly.entity_id
_entity_poly.type
_entity_poly.pdbx_seq_one_letter_code
_entity_poly.pdbx_strand_id
1 'polypeptide(L)'
;MLKELTLKNFKSWKSIDRMRIAPITGLFGTNSSGKSSIFHSLLLLKQTLESADRSLPLYFGGERDYVELGSFRDVIYRHEADDTLRFEFQWGLPKDLKVDDPNNPTNPPLFQGRDMVFSTEVFIEKEKLRVRQFSYKLGGEEFSVHPTKAYLV
;
A
#
# COMPACT_ATOMS: atom_id res chain seq x y z
N MET A 1 -3.37 -9.28 11.88
CA MET A 1 -4.71 -9.34 11.26
C MET A 1 -5.08 -7.99 10.67
N LEU A 2 -5.51 -7.95 9.41
CA LEU A 2 -5.96 -6.73 8.72
C LEU A 2 -7.21 -6.14 9.41
N LYS A 3 -7.24 -4.82 9.58
CA LYS A 3 -8.25 -4.07 10.34
C LYS A 3 -8.92 -2.98 9.53
N GLU A 4 -8.18 -2.24 8.73
CA GLU A 4 -8.70 -1.16 7.88
C GLU A 4 -7.99 -1.15 6.53
N LEU A 5 -8.72 -0.72 5.49
CA LEU A 5 -8.21 -0.46 4.14
C LEU A 5 -8.70 0.90 3.65
N THR A 6 -7.76 1.72 3.18
CA THR A 6 -8.01 2.93 2.41
C THR A 6 -7.41 2.73 1.03
N LEU A 7 -8.17 3.09 0.00
CA LEU A 7 -7.78 2.92 -1.41
C LEU A 7 -8.25 4.13 -2.20
N LYS A 8 -7.34 4.78 -2.93
CA LYS A 8 -7.70 5.91 -3.81
C LYS A 8 -7.27 5.63 -5.22
N ASN A 9 -8.15 5.98 -6.16
CA ASN A 9 -7.92 5.89 -7.59
C ASN A 9 -7.54 4.49 -8.11
N PHE A 10 -8.20 3.42 -7.67
CA PHE A 10 -7.90 2.06 -8.10
C PHE A 10 -9.10 1.38 -8.78
N LYS A 11 -8.94 1.00 -10.05
CA LYS A 11 -9.94 0.38 -10.92
C LYS A 11 -11.25 1.18 -10.91
N SER A 12 -12.34 0.58 -10.43
CA SER A 12 -13.65 1.23 -10.33
C SER A 12 -13.81 2.11 -9.08
N TRP A 13 -12.85 2.12 -8.15
CA TRP A 13 -12.91 2.88 -6.91
C TRP A 13 -12.14 4.18 -7.03
N LYS A 14 -12.86 5.31 -7.07
CA LYS A 14 -12.24 6.63 -6.86
C LYS A 14 -11.72 6.76 -5.43
N SER A 15 -12.53 6.32 -4.46
CA SER A 15 -12.20 6.40 -3.05
C SER A 15 -12.87 5.30 -2.25
N ILE A 16 -12.09 4.64 -1.40
CA ILE A 16 -12.53 3.90 -0.22
C ILE A 16 -11.79 4.52 0.96
N ASP A 17 -12.54 5.06 1.91
CA ASP A 17 -12.00 5.73 3.09
C ASP A 17 -12.17 4.84 4.32
N ARG A 18 -11.05 4.34 4.86
CA ARG A 18 -11.00 3.57 6.12
C ARG A 18 -12.07 2.48 6.23
N MET A 19 -12.18 1.64 5.19
CA MET A 19 -13.07 0.49 5.21
C MET A 19 -12.62 -0.49 6.29
N ARG A 20 -13.46 -0.67 7.31
CA ARG A 20 -13.23 -1.65 8.37
C ARG A 20 -13.25 -3.07 7.81
N ILE A 21 -12.27 -3.87 8.22
CA ILE A 21 -12.14 -5.29 7.91
C ILE A 21 -12.21 -6.07 9.23
N ALA A 22 -13.26 -6.87 9.36
CA ALA A 22 -13.48 -7.77 10.49
C ALA A 22 -13.02 -9.21 10.15
N PRO A 23 -12.85 -10.10 11.15
CA PRO A 23 -12.45 -11.48 10.90
C PRO A 23 -13.26 -12.23 9.84
N ILE A 24 -14.55 -11.93 9.76
CA ILE A 24 -15.41 -12.35 8.67
C ILE A 24 -15.99 -11.07 8.09
N THR A 25 -15.65 -10.77 6.83
CA THR A 25 -16.13 -9.59 6.10
C THR A 25 -16.81 -10.05 4.82
N GLY A 26 -18.10 -9.77 4.68
CA GLY A 26 -18.87 -10.04 3.46
C GLY A 26 -18.93 -8.81 2.56
N LEU A 27 -18.63 -8.97 1.27
CA LEU A 27 -18.75 -7.92 0.26
C LEU A 27 -19.96 -8.19 -0.63
N PHE A 28 -20.96 -7.30 -0.60
CA PHE A 28 -22.21 -7.44 -1.37
C PHE A 28 -22.34 -6.33 -2.42
N GLY A 29 -23.05 -6.61 -3.51
CA GLY A 29 -23.30 -5.66 -4.60
C GLY A 29 -23.38 -6.35 -5.95
N THR A 30 -23.82 -5.62 -6.97
CA THR A 30 -23.98 -6.11 -8.35
C THR A 30 -22.68 -6.60 -8.98
N ASN A 31 -22.76 -7.46 -9.98
CA ASN A 31 -21.58 -7.87 -10.73
C ASN A 31 -20.86 -6.65 -11.31
N SER A 32 -19.53 -6.72 -11.36
CA SER A 32 -18.68 -5.62 -11.83
C SER A 32 -18.73 -4.32 -10.98
N SER A 33 -19.34 -4.34 -9.80
CA SER A 33 -19.35 -3.18 -8.87
C SER A 33 -17.99 -2.86 -8.22
N GLY A 34 -16.93 -3.61 -8.53
CA GLY A 34 -15.59 -3.39 -7.97
C GLY A 34 -15.21 -4.22 -6.75
N LYS A 35 -16.05 -5.16 -6.30
CA LYS A 35 -15.75 -6.03 -5.14
C LYS A 35 -14.40 -6.75 -5.27
N SER A 36 -14.13 -7.36 -6.43
CA SER A 36 -12.85 -8.05 -6.69
C SER A 36 -11.66 -7.10 -6.68
N SER A 37 -11.86 -5.82 -7.02
CA SER A 37 -10.79 -4.80 -6.99
C SER A 37 -10.22 -4.59 -5.58
N ILE A 38 -11.01 -4.80 -4.54
CA ILE A 38 -10.53 -4.76 -3.15
C ILE A 38 -9.45 -5.84 -2.94
N PHE A 39 -9.72 -7.08 -3.34
CA PHE A 39 -8.73 -8.17 -3.25
C PHE A 39 -7.54 -7.94 -4.19
N HIS A 40 -7.78 -7.49 -5.42
CA HIS A 40 -6.70 -7.17 -6.36
C HIS A 40 -5.72 -6.14 -5.79
N SER A 41 -6.19 -5.14 -5.02
CA SER A 41 -5.31 -4.17 -4.37
C SER A 41 -4.34 -4.82 -3.37
N LEU A 42 -4.83 -5.80 -2.59
CA LEU A 42 -4.03 -6.54 -1.62
C LEU A 42 -3.04 -7.50 -2.31
N LEU A 43 -3.49 -8.20 -3.36
CA LEU A 43 -2.66 -9.13 -4.13
C LEU A 43 -1.56 -8.41 -4.89
N LEU A 44 -1.84 -7.25 -5.49
CA LEU A 44 -0.85 -6.38 -6.12
C LEU A 44 0.28 -6.01 -5.16
N LEU A 45 -0.06 -5.61 -3.93
CA LEU A 45 0.95 -5.28 -2.93
C LEU A 45 1.73 -6.50 -2.49
N LYS A 46 1.06 -7.63 -2.26
CA LYS A 46 1.71 -8.90 -1.88
C LYS A 46 2.73 -9.34 -2.94
N GLN A 47 2.34 -9.38 -4.21
CA GLN A 47 3.24 -9.81 -5.28
C GLN A 47 4.37 -8.81 -5.55
N THR A 48 4.13 -7.51 -5.31
CA THR A 48 5.19 -6.50 -5.34
C THR A 48 6.24 -6.76 -4.25
N LEU A 49 5.80 -7.09 -3.03
CA LEU A 49 6.69 -7.41 -1.91
C LEU A 49 7.45 -8.73 -2.11
N GLU A 50 6.85 -9.70 -2.79
CA GLU A 50 7.44 -11.01 -3.08
C GLU A 50 8.28 -11.03 -4.37
N SER A 51 8.24 -9.95 -5.17
CA SER A 51 9.02 -9.82 -6.39
C SER A 51 10.53 -9.87 -6.11
N ALA A 52 11.25 -10.62 -6.96
CA ALA A 52 12.71 -10.62 -6.93
C ALA A 52 13.31 -9.26 -7.34
N ASP A 53 12.60 -8.50 -8.19
CA ASP A 53 13.00 -7.16 -8.59
C ASP A 53 12.45 -6.12 -7.61
N ARG A 54 13.31 -5.71 -6.68
CA ARG A 54 13.00 -4.68 -5.66
C ARG A 54 13.03 -3.25 -6.20
N SER A 55 13.39 -3.04 -7.47
CA SER A 55 13.40 -1.72 -8.09
C SER A 55 12.02 -1.28 -8.60
N LEU A 56 11.08 -2.22 -8.75
CA LEU A 56 9.72 -1.97 -9.22
C LEU A 56 8.87 -1.37 -8.10
N PRO A 57 8.28 -0.17 -8.29
CA PRO A 57 7.35 0.39 -7.32
C PRO A 57 6.09 -0.45 -7.12
N LEU A 58 5.58 -1.06 -8.19
CA LEU A 58 4.48 -2.02 -8.21
C LEU A 58 4.77 -3.06 -9.30
N TYR A 59 4.49 -4.31 -8.98
CA TYR A 59 4.57 -5.42 -9.92
C TYR A 59 3.16 -5.84 -10.34
N PHE A 60 2.76 -5.53 -11.58
CA PHE A 60 1.40 -5.78 -12.08
C PHE A 60 1.13 -7.24 -12.52
N GLY A 61 2.14 -8.11 -12.40
CA GLY A 61 2.02 -9.55 -12.59
C GLY A 61 2.06 -10.01 -14.05
N GLY A 62 2.09 -11.33 -14.21
CA GLY A 62 1.89 -12.08 -15.45
C GLY A 62 1.18 -13.42 -15.17
N GLU A 63 1.19 -14.35 -16.12
CA GLU A 63 0.35 -15.57 -16.13
C GLU A 63 0.42 -16.45 -14.86
N ARG A 64 1.50 -16.36 -14.08
CA ARG A 64 1.75 -17.23 -12.90
C ARG A 64 1.69 -16.50 -11.56
N ASP A 65 1.29 -15.23 -11.56
CA ASP A 65 1.21 -14.42 -10.34
C ASP A 65 -0.17 -14.46 -9.70
N TYR A 66 -0.28 -13.92 -8.48
CA TYR A 66 -1.57 -13.90 -7.77
C TYR A 66 -2.63 -13.08 -8.50
N VAL A 67 -2.22 -12.02 -9.20
CA VAL A 67 -3.10 -11.23 -10.05
C VAL A 67 -2.34 -10.66 -11.25
N GLU A 68 -2.96 -10.74 -12.42
CA GLU A 68 -2.52 -10.06 -13.63
C GLU A 68 -3.36 -8.79 -13.85
N LEU A 69 -2.69 -7.64 -13.81
CA LEU A 69 -3.33 -6.32 -13.81
C LEU A 69 -2.96 -5.45 -15.01
N GLY A 70 -2.11 -5.95 -15.91
CA GLY A 70 -1.64 -5.20 -17.07
C GLY A 70 -0.67 -4.09 -16.65
N SER A 71 -1.06 -2.84 -16.88
CA SER A 71 -0.25 -1.65 -16.60
C SER A 71 -0.88 -0.74 -15.54
N PHE A 72 -0.14 0.29 -15.12
CA PHE A 72 -0.69 1.34 -14.25
C PHE A 72 -1.94 1.99 -14.85
N ARG A 73 -1.99 2.21 -16.18
CA ARG A 73 -3.17 2.78 -16.85
C ARG A 73 -4.39 1.89 -16.71
N ASP A 74 -4.22 0.57 -16.64
CA ASP A 74 -5.33 -0.37 -16.50
C ASP A 74 -5.89 -0.42 -15.07
N VAL A 75 -5.08 -0.02 -14.09
CA VAL A 75 -5.48 -0.02 -12.68
C VAL A 75 -5.82 1.34 -12.11
N ILE A 76 -5.37 2.45 -12.70
CA ILE A 76 -5.72 3.78 -12.20
C ILE A 76 -7.18 4.09 -12.54
N TYR A 77 -7.88 4.74 -11.61
CA TYR A 77 -9.30 5.06 -11.79
C TYR A 77 -9.55 5.85 -13.08
N ARG A 78 -10.53 5.39 -13.87
CA ARG A 78 -10.88 5.95 -15.19
C ARG A 78 -9.72 6.04 -16.19
N HIS A 79 -8.63 5.30 -15.97
CA HIS A 79 -7.41 5.36 -16.80
C HIS A 79 -6.74 6.74 -16.80
N GLU A 80 -7.02 7.59 -15.81
CA GLU A 80 -6.44 8.92 -15.64
C GLU A 80 -4.99 8.81 -15.14
N ALA A 81 -4.03 8.65 -16.05
CA ALA A 81 -2.64 8.33 -15.73
C ALA A 81 -1.90 9.44 -14.94
N ASP A 82 -2.41 10.66 -14.96
CA ASP A 82 -1.86 11.80 -14.23
C ASP A 82 -2.27 11.80 -12.73
N ASP A 83 -3.24 10.95 -12.36
CA ASP A 83 -3.64 10.78 -10.97
C ASP A 83 -2.62 9.96 -10.16
N THR A 84 -2.76 10.06 -8.83
CA THR A 84 -1.95 9.27 -7.89
C THR A 84 -2.78 8.11 -7.36
N LEU A 85 -2.19 6.92 -7.42
CA LEU A 85 -2.71 5.71 -6.79
C LEU A 85 -2.25 5.67 -5.33
N ARG A 86 -3.20 5.53 -4.39
CA ARG A 86 -2.86 5.43 -2.96
C ARG A 86 -3.40 4.16 -2.35
N PHE A 87 -2.54 3.49 -1.60
CA PHE A 87 -2.90 2.39 -0.72
C PHE A 87 -2.61 2.78 0.72
N GLU A 88 -3.48 2.37 1.62
CA GLU A 88 -3.20 2.40 3.04
C GLU A 88 -3.93 1.25 3.72
N PHE A 89 -3.25 0.53 4.59
CA PHE A 89 -3.83 -0.58 5.32
C PHE A 89 -3.32 -0.63 6.75
N GLN A 90 -4.22 -0.93 7.67
CA GLN A 90 -3.92 -1.11 9.08
C GLN A 90 -4.05 -2.58 9.46
N TRP A 91 -3.11 -3.11 10.22
CA TRP A 91 -3.20 -4.45 10.76
C TRP A 91 -2.63 -4.53 12.18
N GLY A 92 -3.19 -5.44 12.98
CA GLY A 92 -2.63 -5.80 14.27
C GLY A 92 -1.52 -6.84 14.13
N LEU A 93 -0.43 -6.63 14.85
CA LEU A 93 0.69 -7.55 14.98
C LEU A 93 0.37 -8.68 15.98
N PRO A 94 0.99 -9.87 15.84
CA PRO A 94 0.80 -10.97 16.77
C PRO A 94 1.23 -10.62 18.21
N LYS A 95 2.32 -9.85 18.34
CA LYS A 95 2.88 -9.32 19.58
C LYS A 95 3.17 -7.84 19.42
N ASP A 96 3.26 -7.13 20.53
CA ASP A 96 3.74 -5.75 20.53
C ASP A 96 5.15 -5.69 19.91
N LEU A 97 5.30 -4.80 18.93
CA LEU A 97 6.59 -4.48 18.34
C LEU A 97 7.19 -3.33 19.14
N LYS A 98 8.45 -3.50 19.54
CA LYS A 98 9.29 -2.48 20.15
C LYS A 98 10.50 -2.29 19.26
N VAL A 99 10.81 -1.04 18.95
CA VAL A 99 12.00 -0.65 18.19
C VAL A 99 12.79 0.29 19.09
N ASP A 100 13.91 -0.19 19.60
CA ASP A 100 14.78 0.58 20.48
C ASP A 100 15.67 1.54 19.68
N ASP A 101 16.18 2.59 20.33
CA ASP A 101 17.17 3.48 19.72
C ASP A 101 18.56 2.80 19.74
N PRO A 102 19.14 2.45 18.57
CA PRO A 102 20.46 1.82 18.53
C PRO A 102 21.58 2.74 19.03
N ASN A 103 21.38 4.07 19.01
CA ASN A 103 22.37 5.04 19.47
C ASN A 103 22.24 5.36 20.97
N ASN A 104 21.07 5.09 21.57
CA ASN A 104 20.84 5.31 22.98
C ASN A 104 19.92 4.24 23.59
N PRO A 105 20.46 3.05 23.93
CA PRO A 105 19.68 1.93 24.43
C PRO A 105 18.99 2.16 25.79
N THR A 106 19.37 3.23 26.49
CA THR A 106 18.77 3.59 27.79
C THR A 106 17.53 4.47 27.67
N ASN A 107 17.28 5.04 26.48
CA ASN A 107 16.08 5.80 26.20
C ASN A 107 14.86 4.86 26.07
N PRO A 108 13.63 5.40 26.23
CA PRO A 108 12.43 4.68 25.82
C PRO A 108 12.50 4.23 24.34
N PRO A 109 11.81 3.15 23.96
CA PRO A 109 11.77 2.70 22.57
C PRO A 109 11.33 3.82 21.62
N LEU A 110 11.97 3.93 20.46
CA LEU A 110 11.60 4.88 19.40
C LEU A 110 10.19 4.63 18.87
N PHE A 111 9.82 3.36 18.76
CA PHE A 111 8.48 2.95 18.35
C PHE A 111 8.00 1.81 19.24
N GLN A 112 6.78 1.90 19.75
CA GLN A 112 6.14 0.79 20.46
C GLN A 112 4.66 0.71 20.15
N GLY A 113 4.19 -0.46 19.71
CA GLY A 113 2.76 -0.66 19.53
C GLY A 113 2.41 -2.02 18.92
N ARG A 114 1.10 -2.28 18.85
CA ARG A 114 0.57 -3.49 18.23
C ARG A 114 -0.04 -3.25 16.86
N ASP A 115 -0.56 -2.06 16.62
CA ASP A 115 -1.24 -1.72 15.38
C ASP A 115 -0.30 -0.97 14.46
N MET A 116 -0.03 -1.59 13.31
CA MET A 116 0.79 -1.04 12.25
C MET A 116 -0.11 -0.50 11.14
N VAL A 117 0.23 0.67 10.62
CA VAL A 117 -0.36 1.23 9.41
C VAL A 117 0.76 1.35 8.38
N PHE A 118 0.50 0.96 7.15
CA PHE A 118 1.34 1.30 6.00
C PHE A 118 0.54 2.18 5.05
N SER A 119 1.17 3.20 4.48
CA SER A 119 0.63 3.97 3.36
C SER A 119 1.67 4.15 2.27
N THR A 120 1.24 4.14 1.02
CA THR A 120 2.09 4.49 -0.13
C THR A 120 1.29 5.22 -1.19
N GLU A 121 1.95 6.16 -1.87
CA GLU A 121 1.43 6.89 -3.01
C GLU A 121 2.33 6.65 -4.22
N VAL A 122 1.72 6.20 -5.33
CA VAL A 122 2.40 5.81 -6.56
C VAL A 122 1.80 6.57 -7.74
N PHE A 123 2.65 7.05 -8.63
CA PHE A 123 2.24 7.83 -9.81
C PHE A 123 3.16 7.53 -11.00
N ILE A 124 2.74 7.93 -12.20
CA ILE A 124 3.61 7.93 -13.37
C ILE A 124 4.26 9.30 -13.55
N GLU A 125 5.55 9.30 -13.83
CA GLU A 125 6.30 10.48 -14.30
C GLU A 125 7.18 10.07 -15.48
N LYS A 126 7.05 10.77 -16.61
CA LYS A 126 7.82 10.47 -17.84
C LYS A 126 7.78 8.98 -18.21
N GLU A 127 6.57 8.41 -18.20
CA GLU A 127 6.26 6.99 -18.44
C GLU A 127 6.87 5.99 -17.45
N LYS A 128 7.54 6.46 -16.39
CA LYS A 128 8.09 5.60 -15.34
C LYS A 128 7.20 5.65 -14.11
N LEU A 129 6.94 4.48 -13.54
CA LEU A 129 6.29 4.39 -12.25
C LEU A 129 7.24 4.91 -11.16
N ARG A 130 6.69 5.68 -10.22
CA ARG A 130 7.41 6.30 -9.11
C ARG A 130 6.60 6.20 -7.83
N VAL A 131 7.28 5.94 -6.73
CA VAL A 131 6.71 6.14 -5.39
C VAL A 131 6.90 7.61 -5.03
N ARG A 132 5.82 8.31 -4.69
CA ARG A 132 5.87 9.68 -4.17
C ARG A 132 6.32 9.70 -2.71
N GLN A 133 5.80 8.77 -1.94
CA GLN A 133 6.12 8.57 -0.53
C GLN A 133 5.59 7.22 -0.07
N PHE A 134 6.20 6.67 0.97
CA PHE A 134 5.56 5.65 1.78
C PHE A 134 5.82 5.92 3.26
N SER A 135 4.94 5.42 4.12
CA SER A 135 5.13 5.54 5.56
C SER A 135 4.60 4.33 6.32
N TYR A 136 5.18 4.13 7.50
CA TYR A 136 4.72 3.19 8.51
C TYR A 136 4.36 3.98 9.77
N LYS A 137 3.21 3.68 10.37
CA LYS A 137 2.81 4.20 11.69
C LYS A 137 2.73 3.08 12.70
N LEU A 138 3.29 3.31 13.88
CA LEU A 138 3.24 2.39 15.01
C LEU A 138 3.23 3.19 16.32
N GLY A 139 2.26 2.95 17.19
CA GLY A 139 2.26 3.57 18.52
C GLY A 139 2.02 5.08 18.54
N GLY A 140 1.50 5.66 17.45
CA GLY A 140 1.35 7.12 17.31
C GLY A 140 2.51 7.78 16.56
N GLU A 141 3.65 7.10 16.48
CA GLU A 141 4.83 7.56 15.74
C GLU A 141 4.74 7.17 14.25
N GLU A 142 5.36 7.97 13.39
CA GLU A 142 5.41 7.76 11.94
C GLU A 142 6.86 7.74 11.45
N PHE A 143 7.19 6.70 10.68
CA PHE A 143 8.40 6.65 9.86
C PHE A 143 7.98 6.80 8.40
N SER A 144 8.44 7.85 7.72
CA SER A 144 8.16 8.08 6.30
C SER A 144 9.43 8.17 5.48
N VAL A 145 9.35 7.71 4.23
CA VAL A 145 10.38 7.90 3.23
C VAL A 145 9.78 8.68 2.08
N HIS A 146 10.40 9.82 1.82
CA HIS A 146 10.15 10.63 0.64
C HIS A 146 11.38 10.47 -0.25
N PRO A 147 11.25 9.98 -1.49
CA PRO A 147 12.36 9.98 -2.41
C PRO A 147 12.81 11.43 -2.59
N THR A 148 14.01 11.74 -2.12
CA THR A 148 14.66 13.02 -2.41
C THR A 148 14.71 13.16 -3.93
N LYS A 149 14.38 14.33 -4.48
CA LYS A 149 14.62 14.60 -5.91
C LYS A 149 16.07 14.19 -6.18
N ALA A 150 16.26 13.10 -6.92
CA ALA A 150 17.58 12.74 -7.38
C ALA A 150 18.03 13.94 -8.22
N TYR A 151 19.05 14.65 -7.73
CA TYR A 151 19.78 15.59 -8.57
C TYR A 151 20.27 14.75 -9.75
N LEU A 152 19.61 14.91 -10.89
CA LEU A 152 20.14 14.46 -12.17
C LEU A 152 21.39 15.30 -12.38
N VAL A 153 22.55 14.69 -12.13
CA VAL A 153 23.84 15.17 -12.62
C VAL A 153 23.93 14.81 -14.10
#